data_AF-A0A453S612-F1
#
_entry.id   AF-A0A453S612-F1
#
_cell.length_a   1.000
_cell.length_b   1.000
_cell.length_c   1.000
_cell.angle_alpha   90.00
_cell.angle_beta   90.00
_cell.angle_gamma   90.00
#
_symmetry.space_group_name_H-M   'P 1'
#
loop_
_entity.id
_entity.type
_entity.pdbx_description
1 polymer ?
#
loop_
_entity_poly.entity_id
_entity_poly.type
_entity_poly.pdbx_seq_one_letter_code
_entity_poly.pdbx_strand_id
1 'polypeptide(L)'
;MMEREDRYVRFQDWRSEQSVNSENTVSPRRHSVFRSLKERTGGLFAFLGNLFHFKTLKRSMLEDWKSTQNVFHPQGPFLQRWNKIFVLSCIFAVSVDPLFLYIPVISDKNPCWYLDRKMKIIASVLRSFTDIFYVLHIIFQFRTGFITSSSTNFGRGVLVEDRYAIAKRYLSTYFLIDVCAVLPLPQVIILIVLPPLQGSKFMKAKNILMIIVICQYVPRLIRIRPLYLQITRSAGIITETAWAGAAFNLIIYMLASHVLGAVWYLLSIQRKDACWKQKCSLNPDCNPAYLYCGNGDTNANAGNVFLQSVCIPSITPDNLPDPLFGIYLPAINNVSQSTNFFAKLFYCVWWGLQNLRFV
;
A
#
# COMPACT_ATOMS: atom_id res chain seq x y z
N MET A 1 -58.57 52.21 37.45
CA MET A 1 -58.72 52.82 36.11
C MET A 1 -57.37 52.68 35.42
N MET A 2 -57.17 51.95 34.33
CA MET A 2 -58.07 51.48 33.29
C MET A 2 -57.37 50.29 32.59
N GLU A 3 -58.11 49.21 32.34
CA GLU A 3 -57.73 48.10 31.47
C GLU A 3 -57.51 48.55 30.03
N ARG A 4 -56.68 47.79 29.29
CA ARG A 4 -57.02 47.42 27.90
C ARG A 4 -56.31 46.13 27.46
N GLU A 5 -57.14 45.14 27.15
CA GLU A 5 -56.95 43.94 26.31
C GLU A 5 -56.23 44.26 24.97
N ASP A 6 -55.56 43.36 24.24
CA ASP A 6 -55.96 42.11 23.59
C ASP A 6 -54.72 41.69 22.75
N ARG A 7 -54.41 40.46 22.36
CA ARG A 7 -55.27 39.43 21.76
C ARG A 7 -54.46 38.13 21.69
N TYR A 8 -54.99 37.06 22.28
CA TYR A 8 -54.57 35.69 22.00
C TYR A 8 -55.27 35.21 20.71
N VAL A 9 -54.56 34.45 19.87
CA VAL A 9 -55.18 33.53 18.91
C VAL A 9 -54.72 32.13 19.28
N ARG A 10 -55.69 31.24 19.54
CA ARG A 10 -55.54 29.84 19.94
C ARG A 10 -56.15 28.93 18.88
N PHE A 11 -55.65 27.69 18.86
CA PHE A 11 -56.20 26.43 18.31
C PHE A 11 -55.74 26.08 16.88
N GLN A 12 -55.28 24.85 16.62
CA GLN A 12 -55.91 23.58 17.00
C GLN A 12 -54.94 22.47 17.41
N ASP A 13 -55.29 21.76 18.49
CA ASP A 13 -54.95 20.34 18.72
C ASP A 13 -55.90 19.46 17.90
N TRP A 14 -55.38 18.44 17.22
CA TRP A 14 -56.14 17.25 16.80
C TRP A 14 -55.30 16.00 17.06
N ARG A 15 -55.85 15.09 17.86
CA ARG A 15 -55.26 13.81 18.26
C ARG A 15 -55.95 12.66 17.49
N SER A 16 -55.11 11.75 16.96
CA SER A 16 -55.28 10.30 16.74
C SER A 16 -56.50 9.75 15.96
N GLU A 17 -56.24 9.11 14.81
CA GLU A 17 -56.18 7.64 14.61
C GLU A 17 -56.41 7.29 13.13
N GLN A 18 -55.45 6.63 12.48
CA GLN A 18 -55.77 5.52 11.58
C GLN A 18 -54.55 4.61 11.40
N SER A 19 -54.67 3.41 11.95
CA SER A 19 -53.84 2.26 11.67
C SER A 19 -54.10 1.79 10.23
N VAL A 20 -53.07 1.79 9.39
CA VAL A 20 -53.03 0.95 8.20
C VAL A 20 -51.67 0.29 8.12
N ASN A 21 -51.68 -1.00 8.39
CA ASN A 21 -50.61 -1.95 8.10
C ASN A 21 -50.20 -1.83 6.62
N SER A 22 -48.92 -1.60 6.36
CA SER A 22 -48.29 -1.95 5.09
C SER A 22 -46.90 -2.49 5.39
N GLU A 23 -46.87 -3.75 5.80
CA GLU A 23 -45.73 -4.62 5.50
C GLU A 23 -45.52 -4.62 3.98
N ASN A 24 -44.44 -3.98 3.53
CA ASN A 24 -43.90 -4.21 2.19
C ASN A 24 -42.37 -4.30 2.31
N THR A 25 -41.94 -5.50 2.67
CA THR A 25 -40.81 -6.24 2.07
C THR A 25 -39.68 -5.39 1.49
N VAL A 26 -38.75 -4.99 2.36
CA VAL A 26 -37.40 -4.59 1.95
C VAL A 26 -36.63 -5.84 1.48
N SER A 27 -36.55 -5.97 0.16
CA SER A 27 -35.64 -6.80 -0.67
C SER A 27 -34.74 -7.85 0.03
N PRO A 28 -34.85 -9.16 -0.30
CA PRO A 28 -33.98 -10.22 0.23
C PRO A 28 -32.53 -10.13 -0.23
N ARG A 29 -32.21 -9.25 -1.20
CA ARG A 29 -30.91 -9.22 -1.89
C ARG A 29 -29.79 -8.55 -1.09
N ARG A 30 -30.13 -7.68 -0.12
CA ARG A 30 -29.13 -6.97 0.72
C ARG A 30 -28.60 -7.83 1.87
N HIS A 31 -29.42 -8.75 2.39
CA HIS A 31 -29.04 -9.67 3.46
C HIS A 31 -28.10 -10.79 2.98
N SER A 32 -28.21 -11.25 1.74
CA SER A 32 -27.35 -12.32 1.21
C SER A 32 -25.91 -11.87 1.02
N VAL A 33 -25.69 -10.64 0.53
CA VAL A 33 -24.35 -10.06 0.36
C VAL A 33 -23.65 -9.89 1.71
N PHE A 34 -24.38 -9.41 2.73
CA PHE A 34 -23.84 -9.27 4.08
C PHE A 34 -23.56 -10.62 4.76
N ARG A 35 -24.38 -11.66 4.52
CA ARG A 35 -24.13 -13.01 5.04
C ARG A 35 -22.91 -13.66 4.40
N SER A 36 -22.77 -13.53 3.07
CA SER A 36 -21.61 -14.02 2.32
C SER A 36 -20.31 -13.30 2.72
N LEU A 37 -20.36 -11.98 2.90
CA LEU A 37 -19.24 -11.20 3.43
C LEU A 37 -18.91 -11.66 4.86
N LYS A 38 -19.92 -11.92 5.70
CA LYS A 38 -19.76 -12.33 7.10
C LYS A 38 -19.06 -13.67 7.25
N GLU A 39 -19.40 -14.64 6.41
CA GLU A 39 -18.76 -15.96 6.39
C GLU A 39 -17.31 -15.88 5.88
N ARG A 40 -17.07 -15.12 4.80
CA ARG A 40 -15.72 -14.92 4.23
C ARG A 40 -14.78 -14.16 5.17
N THR A 41 -15.26 -13.12 5.84
CA THR A 41 -14.43 -12.38 6.81
C THR A 41 -14.23 -13.17 8.10
N GLY A 42 -15.22 -13.96 8.54
CA GLY A 42 -15.10 -14.81 9.72
C GLY A 42 -13.98 -15.84 9.63
N GLY A 43 -13.85 -16.52 8.48
CA GLY A 43 -12.74 -17.44 8.23
C GLY A 43 -11.37 -16.74 8.22
N LEU A 44 -11.34 -15.51 7.70
CA LEU A 44 -10.13 -14.69 7.62
C LEU A 44 -9.68 -14.18 9.01
N PHE A 45 -10.63 -13.77 9.86
CA PHE A 45 -10.36 -13.43 11.26
C PHE A 45 -9.91 -14.65 12.08
N ALA A 46 -10.49 -15.83 11.84
CA ALA A 46 -10.05 -17.06 12.49
C ALA A 46 -8.61 -17.43 12.10
N PHE A 47 -8.27 -17.27 10.82
CA PHE A 47 -6.91 -17.45 10.31
C PHE A 47 -5.92 -16.47 10.94
N LEU A 48 -6.23 -15.16 10.95
CA LEU A 48 -5.40 -14.14 11.60
C LEU A 48 -5.26 -14.37 13.11
N GLY A 49 -6.33 -14.75 13.80
CA GLY A 49 -6.31 -15.05 15.22
C GLY A 49 -5.41 -16.24 15.58
N ASN A 50 -5.34 -17.25 14.71
CA ASN A 50 -4.43 -18.38 14.85
C ASN A 50 -2.97 -17.97 14.55
N LEU A 51 -2.75 -17.12 13.54
CA LEU A 51 -1.42 -16.66 13.13
C LEU A 51 -0.71 -15.82 14.19
N PHE A 52 -1.44 -14.91 14.85
CA PHE A 52 -0.88 -14.03 15.87
C PHE A 52 -0.93 -14.60 17.30
N HIS A 53 -1.38 -15.85 17.48
CA HIS A 53 -1.50 -16.53 18.78
C HIS A 53 -2.28 -15.74 19.86
N PHE A 54 -3.09 -14.76 19.45
CA PHE A 54 -3.87 -13.90 20.34
C PHE A 54 -5.23 -14.55 20.64
N LYS A 55 -5.23 -15.56 21.53
CA LYS A 55 -6.46 -16.22 22.01
C LYS A 55 -7.49 -15.21 22.54
N THR A 56 -7.00 -14.12 23.13
CA THR A 56 -7.79 -12.99 23.66
C THR A 56 -8.40 -12.11 22.57
N LEU A 57 -7.67 -11.84 21.47
CA LEU A 57 -8.20 -11.07 20.32
C LEU A 57 -9.27 -11.90 19.61
N LYS A 58 -9.05 -13.21 19.42
CA LYS A 58 -10.02 -14.12 18.82
C LYS A 58 -11.35 -14.14 19.59
N ARG A 59 -11.30 -14.19 20.92
CA ARG A 59 -12.50 -14.19 21.76
C ARG A 59 -13.23 -12.85 21.72
N SER A 60 -12.52 -11.72 21.86
CA SER A 60 -13.14 -10.38 21.76
C SER A 60 -13.69 -10.08 20.37
N MET A 61 -12.96 -10.46 19.31
CA MET A 61 -13.40 -10.35 17.92
C MET A 61 -14.70 -11.10 17.70
N LEU A 62 -14.80 -12.35 18.17
CA LEU A 62 -15.93 -13.22 17.90
C LEU A 62 -17.18 -12.83 18.70
N GLU A 63 -17.00 -12.33 19.92
CA GLU A 63 -18.06 -11.79 20.78
C GLU A 63 -18.63 -10.49 20.18
N ASP A 64 -17.76 -9.52 19.87
CA ASP A 64 -18.18 -8.24 19.27
C ASP A 64 -18.74 -8.42 17.84
N TRP A 65 -18.22 -9.38 17.08
CA TRP A 65 -18.71 -9.71 15.73
C TRP A 65 -20.07 -10.42 15.73
N LYS A 66 -20.35 -11.26 16.74
CA LYS A 66 -21.68 -11.87 16.94
C LYS A 66 -22.73 -10.82 17.24
N SER A 67 -22.37 -9.70 17.86
CA SER A 67 -23.19 -8.49 18.05
C SER A 67 -23.32 -7.66 16.74
N THR A 68 -23.68 -8.31 15.63
CA THR A 68 -23.63 -7.78 14.24
C THR A 68 -24.52 -6.53 13.98
N GLN A 69 -25.26 -6.04 14.98
CA GLN A 69 -26.05 -4.81 14.88
C GLN A 69 -25.37 -3.55 15.42
N ASN A 70 -24.31 -3.67 16.23
CA ASN A 70 -23.79 -2.54 17.00
C ASN A 70 -22.60 -1.86 16.32
N VAL A 71 -22.56 -0.54 16.43
CA VAL A 71 -21.47 0.32 15.98
C VAL A 71 -20.31 0.19 16.97
N PHE A 72 -19.08 0.10 16.48
CA PHE A 72 -17.90 0.07 17.35
C PHE A 72 -17.71 1.43 17.99
N HIS A 73 -17.57 1.43 19.32
CA HIS A 73 -17.19 2.62 20.06
C HIS A 73 -15.74 3.00 19.67
N PRO A 74 -15.45 4.26 19.30
CA PRO A 74 -14.12 4.69 18.84
C PRO A 74 -13.02 4.51 19.91
N GLN A 75 -13.41 4.52 21.19
CA GLN A 75 -12.50 4.29 22.32
C GLN A 75 -12.56 2.85 22.86
N GLY A 76 -13.25 1.94 22.17
CA GLY A 76 -13.39 0.55 22.61
C GLY A 76 -12.04 -0.20 22.64
N PRO A 77 -11.83 -1.12 23.59
CA PRO A 77 -10.55 -1.83 23.74
C PRO A 77 -10.21 -2.69 22.51
N PHE A 78 -11.22 -3.19 21.82
CA PHE A 78 -11.07 -3.91 20.56
C PHE A 78 -10.46 -3.02 19.47
N LEU A 79 -11.07 -1.87 19.18
CA LEU A 79 -10.64 -0.97 18.12
C LEU A 79 -9.25 -0.39 18.41
N GLN A 80 -8.94 -0.09 19.68
CA GLN A 80 -7.59 0.35 20.06
C GLN A 80 -6.52 -0.70 19.77
N ARG A 81 -6.77 -1.98 20.12
CA ARG A 81 -5.84 -3.09 19.80
C ARG A 81 -5.71 -3.28 18.29
N TRP A 82 -6.83 -3.23 17.57
CA TRP A 82 -6.81 -3.37 16.12
C TRP A 82 -6.04 -2.23 15.43
N ASN A 83 -6.24 -0.98 15.86
CA ASN A 83 -5.50 0.16 15.33
C ASN A 83 -3.99 -0.03 15.48
N LYS A 84 -3.51 -0.57 16.62
CA LYS A 84 -2.08 -0.92 16.81
C LYS A 84 -1.61 -2.00 15.83
N ILE A 85 -2.40 -3.06 15.61
CA ILE A 85 -2.08 -4.13 14.65
C ILE A 85 -2.03 -3.57 13.22
N PHE A 86 -3.03 -2.78 12.86
CA PHE A 86 -3.14 -2.14 11.54
C PHE A 86 -1.95 -1.22 11.26
N VAL A 87 -1.51 -0.49 12.28
CA VAL A 87 -0.32 0.36 12.26
C VAL A 87 0.95 -0.43 11.96
N LEU A 88 1.19 -1.53 12.67
CA LEU A 88 2.33 -2.41 12.42
C LEU A 88 2.27 -2.99 11.00
N SER A 89 1.06 -3.36 10.55
CA SER A 89 0.81 -3.81 9.19
C SER A 89 1.14 -2.72 8.15
N CYS A 90 0.86 -1.44 8.42
CA CYS A 90 1.22 -0.34 7.53
C CYS A 90 2.73 -0.16 7.39
N ILE A 91 3.48 -0.21 8.49
CA ILE A 91 4.95 -0.14 8.47
C ILE A 91 5.50 -1.30 7.64
N PHE A 92 4.99 -2.51 7.87
CA PHE A 92 5.37 -3.68 7.10
C PHE A 92 5.02 -3.54 5.61
N ALA A 93 3.82 -3.04 5.28
CA ALA A 93 3.38 -2.82 3.90
C ALA A 93 4.29 -1.84 3.15
N VAL A 94 4.70 -0.75 3.79
CA VAL A 94 5.59 0.24 3.19
C VAL A 94 7.02 -0.29 3.01
N SER A 95 7.43 -1.31 3.76
CA SER A 95 8.66 -2.08 3.55
C SER A 95 8.52 -3.14 2.44
N VAL A 96 7.33 -3.71 2.25
CA VAL A 96 7.05 -4.70 1.19
C VAL A 96 6.96 -4.07 -0.20
N ASP A 97 6.47 -2.85 -0.32
CA ASP A 97 6.22 -2.23 -1.63
C ASP A 97 7.48 -1.98 -2.48
N PRO A 98 8.62 -1.52 -1.92
CA PRO A 98 9.86 -1.40 -2.68
C PRO A 98 10.40 -2.75 -3.21
N LEU A 99 9.92 -3.90 -2.71
CA LEU A 99 10.31 -5.22 -3.24
C LEU A 99 10.00 -5.36 -4.72
N PHE A 100 8.95 -4.69 -5.22
CA PHE A 100 8.61 -4.69 -6.65
C PHE A 100 9.70 -4.04 -7.51
N LEU A 101 10.50 -3.13 -6.95
CA LEU A 101 11.59 -2.45 -7.64
C LEU A 101 12.81 -3.37 -7.86
N TYR A 102 12.93 -4.47 -7.10
CA TYR A 102 14.00 -5.47 -7.24
C TYR A 102 13.67 -6.62 -8.22
N ILE A 103 12.47 -6.64 -8.80
CA ILE A 103 12.03 -7.66 -9.76
C ILE A 103 12.86 -7.65 -11.06
N PRO A 104 13.16 -6.51 -11.71
CA PRO A 104 13.95 -6.53 -12.94
C PRO A 104 15.42 -6.86 -12.61
N VAL A 105 15.99 -7.81 -13.35
CA VAL A 105 17.35 -8.33 -13.20
C VAL A 105 18.02 -8.39 -14.57
N ILE A 106 19.31 -8.12 -14.65
CA ILE A 106 20.11 -8.30 -15.87
C ILE A 106 20.62 -9.75 -15.89
N SER A 107 20.48 -10.45 -17.02
CA SER A 107 21.03 -11.80 -17.14
C SER A 107 22.55 -11.76 -17.22
N ASP A 108 23.16 -12.72 -16.53
CA ASP A 108 24.57 -13.08 -16.51
C ASP A 108 25.01 -13.74 -17.82
N LYS A 109 24.15 -14.60 -18.40
CA LYS A 109 24.43 -15.39 -19.60
C LYS A 109 24.29 -14.57 -20.88
N ASN A 110 23.22 -13.79 -20.98
CA ASN A 110 22.88 -12.99 -22.14
C ASN A 110 22.62 -11.53 -21.70
N PRO A 111 23.18 -10.51 -22.35
CA PRO A 111 22.96 -9.10 -22.01
C PRO A 111 21.55 -8.64 -22.40
N CYS A 112 20.58 -9.12 -21.66
CA CYS A 112 19.19 -8.71 -21.67
C CYS A 112 18.71 -8.66 -20.22
N TRP A 113 17.62 -7.95 -19.96
CA TRP A 113 17.02 -7.96 -18.64
C TRP A 113 15.76 -8.84 -18.64
N TYR A 114 15.41 -9.38 -17.49
CA TYR A 114 14.24 -10.21 -17.28
C TYR A 114 13.58 -9.91 -15.93
N LEU A 115 12.40 -10.46 -15.71
CA LEU A 115 11.69 -10.32 -14.44
C LEU A 115 11.90 -11.59 -13.60
N ASP A 116 12.55 -11.44 -12.45
CA ASP A 116 12.78 -12.54 -11.52
C ASP A 116 11.45 -13.13 -11.05
N ARG A 117 11.19 -14.38 -11.44
CA ARG A 117 9.94 -15.09 -11.11
C ARG A 117 9.77 -15.30 -9.62
N LYS A 118 10.85 -15.56 -8.87
CA LYS A 118 10.79 -15.78 -7.42
C LYS A 118 10.43 -14.47 -6.73
N MET A 119 11.10 -13.37 -7.07
CA MET A 119 10.82 -12.05 -6.50
C MET A 119 9.40 -11.59 -6.83
N LYS A 120 8.97 -11.78 -8.08
CA LYS A 120 7.60 -11.49 -8.53
C LYS A 120 6.56 -12.17 -7.64
N ILE A 121 6.71 -13.47 -7.39
CA ILE A 121 5.76 -14.24 -6.58
C ILE A 121 5.80 -13.78 -5.12
N ILE A 122 6.99 -13.68 -4.53
CA ILE A 122 7.17 -13.29 -3.12
C ILE A 122 6.58 -11.90 -2.85
N ALA A 123 6.94 -10.89 -3.66
CA ALA A 123 6.42 -9.53 -3.50
C ALA A 123 4.90 -9.48 -3.65
N SER A 124 4.34 -10.24 -4.60
CA SER A 124 2.88 -10.30 -4.81
C SER A 124 2.15 -10.95 -3.64
N VAL A 125 2.69 -12.04 -3.08
CA VAL A 125 2.10 -12.74 -1.92
C VAL A 125 2.15 -11.84 -0.68
N LEU A 126 3.31 -11.25 -0.38
CA LEU A 126 3.49 -10.36 0.76
C LEU A 126 2.57 -9.14 0.65
N ARG A 127 2.46 -8.55 -0.55
CA ARG A 127 1.55 -7.42 -0.77
C ARG A 127 0.10 -7.82 -0.56
N SER A 128 -0.34 -8.92 -1.16
CA SER A 128 -1.71 -9.42 -0.98
C SER A 128 -2.03 -9.69 0.49
N PHE A 129 -1.07 -10.19 1.27
CA PHE A 129 -1.23 -10.36 2.72
C PHE A 129 -1.45 -9.02 3.43
N THR A 130 -0.71 -7.96 3.09
CA THR A 130 -0.93 -6.63 3.67
C THR A 130 -2.25 -5.99 3.24
N ASP A 131 -2.68 -6.21 2.00
CA ASP A 131 -3.92 -5.66 1.44
C ASP A 131 -5.14 -6.13 2.23
N ILE A 132 -5.10 -7.36 2.75
CA ILE A 132 -6.14 -7.90 3.64
C ILE A 132 -6.34 -7.01 4.88
N PHE A 133 -5.27 -6.54 5.53
CA PHE A 133 -5.40 -5.68 6.71
C PHE A 133 -6.01 -4.32 6.36
N TYR A 134 -5.67 -3.76 5.20
CA TYR A 134 -6.29 -2.54 4.70
C TYR A 134 -7.77 -2.72 4.38
N VAL A 135 -8.16 -3.83 3.74
CA VAL A 135 -9.58 -4.13 3.50
C VAL A 135 -10.35 -4.24 4.82
N LEU A 136 -9.79 -4.94 5.82
CA LEU A 136 -10.42 -5.05 7.13
C LEU A 136 -10.51 -3.69 7.83
N HIS A 137 -9.49 -2.83 7.70
CA HIS A 137 -9.53 -1.47 8.22
C HIS A 137 -10.66 -0.66 7.57
N ILE A 138 -10.84 -0.73 6.24
CA ILE A 138 -11.95 -0.06 5.54
C ILE A 138 -13.30 -0.54 6.09
N ILE A 139 -13.46 -1.86 6.27
CA ILE A 139 -14.68 -2.45 6.84
C ILE A 139 -14.96 -1.89 8.24
N PHE A 140 -13.94 -1.77 9.09
CA PHE A 140 -14.09 -1.23 10.44
C PHE A 140 -14.36 0.26 10.47
N GLN A 141 -13.82 1.05 9.53
CA GLN A 141 -14.14 2.49 9.42
C GLN A 141 -15.63 2.73 9.15
N PHE A 142 -16.26 1.91 8.30
CA PHE A 142 -17.72 1.97 8.07
C PHE A 142 -18.56 1.54 9.29
N ARG A 143 -17.94 0.93 10.31
CA ARG A 143 -18.60 0.43 11.51
C ARG A 143 -18.22 1.19 12.77
N THR A 144 -17.34 2.19 12.69
CA THR A 144 -16.85 2.93 13.85
C THR A 144 -17.63 4.22 14.02
N GLY A 145 -18.20 4.44 15.20
CA GLY A 145 -18.87 5.68 15.55
C GLY A 145 -17.87 6.83 15.70
N PHE A 146 -18.33 8.06 15.58
CA PHE A 146 -17.47 9.24 15.76
C PHE A 146 -18.02 10.18 16.81
N ILE A 147 -17.11 10.88 17.49
CA ILE A 147 -17.46 11.87 18.51
C ILE A 147 -17.52 13.23 17.82
N THR A 148 -18.63 13.94 17.97
CA THR A 148 -18.78 15.34 17.55
C THR A 148 -18.64 16.25 18.76
N SER A 149 -18.03 17.43 18.59
CA SER A 149 -18.02 18.43 19.66
C SER A 149 -19.41 19.08 19.72
N SER A 150 -20.05 19.00 20.88
CA SER A 150 -21.32 19.69 21.15
C SER A 150 -21.06 21.17 21.42
N SER A 151 -21.85 22.06 20.80
CA SER A 151 -21.76 23.52 21.00
C SER A 151 -22.29 24.00 22.35
N THR A 152 -22.93 23.14 23.13
CA THR A 152 -23.41 23.48 24.49
C THR A 152 -22.27 23.29 25.49
N ASN A 153 -21.77 24.43 26.01
CA ASN A 153 -20.91 24.80 27.15
C ASN A 153 -20.26 23.74 28.10
N PHE A 154 -20.13 22.46 27.73
CA PHE A 154 -19.63 21.43 28.64
C PHE A 154 -18.58 20.49 28.02
N GLY A 155 -18.12 20.73 26.78
CA GLY A 155 -16.98 20.01 26.18
C GLY A 155 -17.14 18.49 26.04
N ARG A 156 -18.29 17.91 26.42
CA ARG A 156 -18.57 16.48 26.35
C ARG A 156 -19.06 16.17 24.95
N GLY A 157 -18.19 15.55 24.15
CA GLY A 157 -18.54 15.18 22.79
C GLY A 157 -19.67 14.14 22.75
N VAL A 158 -20.57 14.27 21.78
CA VAL A 158 -21.68 13.33 21.57
C VAL A 158 -21.24 12.25 20.60
N LEU A 159 -21.42 10.99 20.99
CA LEU A 159 -21.16 9.84 20.13
C LEU A 159 -22.28 9.69 19.09
N VAL A 160 -21.91 9.72 17.82
CA VAL A 160 -22.82 9.46 16.70
C VAL A 160 -22.66 8.00 16.27
N GLU A 161 -23.73 7.22 16.44
CA GLU A 161 -23.81 5.81 16.04
C GLU A 161 -24.62 5.60 14.75
N ASP A 162 -25.19 6.66 14.18
CA ASP A 162 -25.94 6.56 12.92
C ASP A 162 -25.04 6.10 11.77
N ARG A 163 -25.39 4.97 11.16
CA ARG A 163 -24.61 4.35 10.07
C ARG A 163 -24.57 5.21 8.83
N TYR A 164 -25.64 5.96 8.54
CA TYR A 164 -25.66 6.84 7.37
C TYR A 164 -24.70 8.01 7.57
N ALA A 165 -24.74 8.67 8.73
CA ALA A 165 -23.80 9.72 9.09
C ALA A 165 -22.34 9.24 9.08
N ILE A 166 -22.05 8.05 9.63
CA ILE A 166 -20.72 7.43 9.62
C ILE A 166 -20.24 7.21 8.18
N ALA A 167 -21.06 6.55 7.36
CA ALA A 167 -20.71 6.25 5.98
C ALA A 167 -20.46 7.54 5.18
N LYS A 168 -21.36 8.53 5.26
CA LYS A 168 -21.23 9.81 4.55
C LYS A 168 -19.94 10.54 4.92
N ARG A 169 -19.61 10.61 6.21
CA ARG A 169 -18.38 11.25 6.69
C ARG A 169 -17.14 10.53 6.15
N TYR A 170 -17.10 9.20 6.22
CA TYR A 170 -15.95 8.42 5.78
C TYR A 170 -15.75 8.47 4.25
N LEU A 171 -16.85 8.33 3.49
CA LEU A 171 -16.87 8.44 2.03
C LEU A 171 -16.31 9.79 1.54
N SER A 172 -16.62 10.88 2.25
CA SER A 172 -16.19 12.24 1.87
C SER A 172 -14.74 12.58 2.22
N THR A 173 -14.06 11.78 3.05
CA THR A 173 -12.76 12.17 3.63
C THR A 173 -11.63 11.22 3.28
N TYR A 174 -11.69 9.97 3.76
CA TYR A 174 -10.56 9.03 3.70
C TYR A 174 -10.78 7.86 2.74
N PHE A 175 -12.03 7.60 2.35
CA PHE A 175 -12.37 6.42 1.58
C PHE A 175 -11.60 6.29 0.26
N LEU A 176 -11.46 7.38 -0.51
CA LEU A 176 -10.74 7.33 -1.79
C LEU A 176 -9.25 6.97 -1.62
N ILE A 177 -8.60 7.55 -0.60
CA ILE A 177 -7.19 7.25 -0.29
C ILE A 177 -7.04 5.78 0.10
N ASP A 178 -7.95 5.29 0.94
CA ASP A 178 -7.96 3.89 1.39
C ASP A 178 -8.16 2.91 0.22
N VAL A 179 -9.09 3.21 -0.70
CA VAL A 179 -9.31 2.42 -1.90
C VAL A 179 -8.07 2.44 -2.78
N CYS A 180 -7.51 3.61 -3.10
CA CYS A 180 -6.31 3.74 -3.92
C CYS A 180 -5.11 2.99 -3.32
N ALA A 181 -4.98 2.95 -1.99
CA ALA A 181 -3.93 2.20 -1.32
C ALA A 181 -4.11 0.68 -1.48
N VAL A 182 -5.34 0.16 -1.51
CA VAL A 182 -5.65 -1.29 -1.57
C VAL A 182 -5.59 -1.88 -2.97
N LEU A 183 -5.73 -1.06 -4.03
CA LEU A 183 -5.81 -1.59 -5.39
C LEU A 183 -4.58 -2.47 -5.74
N PRO A 184 -4.76 -3.70 -6.23
CA PRO A 184 -3.65 -4.60 -6.55
C PRO A 184 -3.08 -4.37 -7.96
N LEU A 185 -2.91 -3.11 -8.39
CA LEU A 185 -2.53 -2.79 -9.78
C LEU A 185 -1.17 -3.40 -10.20
N PRO A 186 -0.09 -3.30 -9.38
CA PRO A 186 1.19 -3.93 -9.69
C PRO A 186 1.06 -5.44 -9.85
N GLN A 187 0.31 -6.11 -8.95
CA GLN A 187 0.12 -7.56 -9.01
C GLN A 187 -0.62 -7.98 -10.28
N VAL A 188 -1.71 -7.29 -10.61
CA VAL A 188 -2.51 -7.57 -11.82
C VAL A 188 -1.64 -7.41 -13.07
N ILE A 189 -0.88 -6.32 -13.16
CA ILE A 189 -0.07 -6.06 -14.35
C ILE A 189 1.03 -7.10 -14.47
N ILE A 190 1.78 -7.35 -13.40
CA ILE A 190 2.95 -8.24 -13.42
C ILE A 190 2.57 -9.72 -13.63
N LEU A 191 1.44 -10.17 -13.07
CA LEU A 191 1.03 -11.57 -13.10
C LEU A 191 0.11 -11.91 -14.28
N ILE A 192 -0.67 -10.95 -14.77
CA ILE A 192 -1.73 -11.21 -15.76
C ILE A 192 -1.43 -10.48 -17.08
N VAL A 193 -1.16 -9.18 -17.02
CA VAL A 193 -1.04 -8.35 -18.24
C VAL A 193 0.29 -8.56 -18.94
N LEU A 194 1.39 -8.65 -18.18
CA LEU A 194 2.74 -8.64 -18.73
C LEU A 194 3.18 -9.97 -19.37
N PRO A 195 2.86 -11.17 -18.82
CA PRO A 195 3.27 -12.45 -19.41
C PRO A 195 2.87 -12.70 -20.86
N PRO A 196 1.66 -12.34 -21.35
CA PRO A 196 1.27 -12.57 -22.74
C PRO A 196 1.84 -11.52 -23.73
N LEU A 197 2.48 -10.45 -23.25
CA LEU A 197 2.96 -9.38 -24.12
C LEU A 197 4.36 -9.69 -24.66
N GLN A 198 4.59 -9.26 -25.91
CA GLN A 198 5.88 -9.40 -26.59
C GLN A 198 6.32 -8.07 -27.22
N GLY A 199 7.63 -7.95 -27.48
CA GLY A 199 8.24 -6.83 -28.20
C GLY A 199 7.87 -5.45 -27.64
N SER A 200 7.48 -4.54 -28.54
CA SER A 200 7.20 -3.13 -28.18
C SER A 200 6.04 -2.95 -27.19
N LYS A 201 5.03 -3.82 -27.21
CA LYS A 201 3.89 -3.78 -26.30
C LYS A 201 4.32 -4.07 -24.86
N PHE A 202 5.19 -5.06 -24.69
CA PHE A 202 5.77 -5.40 -23.39
C PHE A 202 6.60 -4.24 -22.82
N MET A 203 7.42 -3.60 -23.66
CA MET A 203 8.24 -2.45 -23.24
C MET A 203 7.41 -1.26 -22.77
N LYS A 204 6.30 -0.96 -23.45
CA LYS A 204 5.33 0.07 -23.02
C LYS A 204 4.67 -0.31 -21.69
N ALA A 205 4.16 -1.53 -21.57
CA ALA A 205 3.49 -2.01 -20.37
C ALA A 205 4.41 -2.02 -19.14
N LYS A 206 5.69 -2.36 -19.31
CA LYS A 206 6.71 -2.24 -18.27
C LYS A 206 6.88 -0.82 -17.75
N ASN A 207 7.00 0.15 -18.65
CA ASN A 207 7.21 1.55 -18.23
C ASN A 207 5.97 2.06 -17.46
N ILE A 208 4.77 1.70 -17.93
CA ILE A 208 3.51 1.99 -17.23
C ILE A 208 3.48 1.33 -15.84
N LEU A 209 3.90 0.06 -15.74
CA LEU A 209 3.98 -0.66 -14.47
C LEU A 209 4.85 0.09 -13.45
N MET A 210 6.03 0.58 -13.86
CA MET A 210 6.93 1.31 -12.95
C MET A 210 6.29 2.59 -12.42
N ILE A 211 5.59 3.34 -13.27
CA ILE A 211 4.83 4.52 -12.86
C ILE A 211 3.73 4.12 -11.87
N ILE A 212 3.00 3.04 -12.14
CA ILE A 212 1.93 2.56 -11.27
C ILE A 212 2.47 2.16 -9.89
N VAL A 213 3.61 1.47 -9.82
CA VAL A 213 4.24 1.10 -8.53
C VAL A 213 4.53 2.36 -7.71
N ILE A 214 5.11 3.40 -8.32
CA ILE A 214 5.41 4.67 -7.64
C ILE A 214 4.12 5.39 -7.21
N CYS A 215 3.14 5.52 -8.12
CA CYS A 215 1.87 6.18 -7.84
C CYS A 215 1.10 5.49 -6.71
N GLN A 216 1.14 4.16 -6.63
CA GLN A 216 0.48 3.40 -5.57
C GLN A 216 1.20 3.47 -4.22
N TYR A 217 2.50 3.73 -4.23
CA TYR A 217 3.27 3.90 -3.01
C TYR A 217 2.83 5.16 -2.24
N VAL A 218 2.44 6.23 -2.95
CA VAL A 218 2.05 7.52 -2.36
C VAL A 218 0.83 7.40 -1.42
N PRO A 219 -0.33 6.83 -1.80
CA PRO A 219 -1.44 6.60 -0.88
C PRO A 219 -1.06 5.80 0.38
N ARG A 220 -0.13 4.85 0.25
CA ARG A 220 0.32 4.02 1.37
C ARG A 220 1.25 4.76 2.32
N LEU A 221 2.09 5.65 1.81
CA LEU A 221 2.85 6.59 2.64
C LEU A 221 1.91 7.55 3.39
N ILE A 222 0.89 8.09 2.72
CA ILE A 222 -0.10 8.97 3.37
C ILE A 222 -0.79 8.25 4.53
N ARG A 223 -1.05 6.95 4.41
CA ARG A 223 -1.66 6.10 5.45
C ARG A 223 -0.79 5.91 6.70
N ILE A 224 0.53 6.17 6.63
CA ILE A 224 1.42 6.22 7.81
C ILE A 224 1.25 7.54 8.59
N ARG A 225 0.74 8.62 7.98
CA ARG A 225 0.63 9.92 8.67
C ARG A 225 -0.29 9.91 9.90
N PRO A 226 -1.51 9.34 9.87
CA PRO A 226 -2.36 9.24 11.06
C PRO A 226 -1.65 8.51 12.21
N LEU A 227 -0.87 7.49 11.88
CA LEU A 227 -0.01 6.77 12.80
C LEU A 227 1.08 7.67 13.39
N TYR A 228 1.84 8.38 12.55
CA TYR A 228 2.87 9.31 13.02
C TYR A 228 2.27 10.39 13.93
N LEU A 229 1.11 10.94 13.60
CA LEU A 229 0.40 11.93 14.41
C LEU A 229 -0.13 11.33 15.71
N GLN A 230 -0.58 10.08 15.70
CA GLN A 230 -1.06 9.42 16.90
C GLN A 230 0.11 9.09 17.83
N ILE A 231 1.23 8.57 17.32
CA ILE A 231 2.44 8.29 18.11
C ILE A 231 3.07 9.57 18.65
N THR A 232 3.21 10.63 17.84
CA THR A 232 3.82 11.89 18.31
C THR A 232 2.94 12.61 19.34
N ARG A 233 1.61 12.58 19.20
CA ARG A 233 0.69 13.10 20.22
C ARG A 233 0.63 12.21 21.47
N SER A 234 0.78 10.91 21.30
CA SER A 234 0.90 9.94 22.40
C SER A 234 2.33 9.81 22.90
N ALA A 235 3.29 10.61 22.42
CA ALA A 235 4.69 10.47 22.82
C ALA A 235 4.86 10.76 24.31
N GLY A 236 3.98 11.58 24.92
CA GLY A 236 3.90 11.68 26.38
C GLY A 236 3.49 10.38 27.11
N ILE A 237 3.08 9.32 26.40
CA ILE A 237 2.55 8.05 26.93
C ILE A 237 3.26 6.80 26.34
N ILE A 238 3.81 6.86 25.11
CA ILE A 238 4.49 5.70 24.45
C ILE A 238 6.02 5.82 24.51
N THR A 239 6.58 7.01 24.76
CA THR A 239 7.99 7.14 25.17
C THR A 239 8.13 7.08 26.69
N GLU A 240 7.45 6.13 27.35
CA GLU A 240 7.74 5.81 28.75
C GLU A 240 9.22 5.44 28.95
N THR A 241 9.91 5.04 27.87
CA THR A 241 11.36 4.84 27.86
C THR A 241 12.02 5.53 26.65
N ALA A 242 13.16 6.19 26.88
CA ALA A 242 13.95 6.85 25.84
C ALA A 242 14.36 5.89 24.70
N TRP A 243 14.51 4.60 25.00
CA TRP A 243 14.89 3.55 24.06
C TRP A 243 13.80 3.26 23.01
N ALA A 244 12.52 3.33 23.37
CA ALA A 244 11.43 3.12 22.43
C ALA A 244 11.37 4.21 21.34
N GLY A 245 11.65 5.46 21.72
CA GLY A 245 11.77 6.58 20.77
C GLY A 245 12.95 6.41 19.82
N ALA A 246 14.12 6.02 20.34
CA ALA A 246 15.30 5.75 19.53
C ALA A 246 15.06 4.61 18.53
N ALA A 247 14.44 3.50 18.97
CA ALA A 247 14.09 2.38 18.09
C ALA A 247 13.10 2.77 17.00
N PHE A 248 12.08 3.59 17.30
CA PHE A 248 11.13 4.07 16.31
C PHE A 248 11.81 4.93 15.24
N ASN A 249 12.65 5.89 15.65
CA ASN A 249 13.42 6.71 14.72
C ASN A 249 14.35 5.86 13.84
N LEU A 250 15.00 4.86 14.42
CA LEU A 250 15.83 3.91 13.67
C LEU A 250 15.02 3.15 12.61
N ILE A 251 13.82 2.68 12.94
CA ILE A 251 12.94 1.99 11.98
C ILE A 251 12.59 2.90 10.80
N ILE A 252 12.22 4.16 11.06
CA ILE A 252 11.90 5.11 9.99
C ILE A 252 13.13 5.40 9.11
N TYR A 253 14.31 5.55 9.72
CA TYR A 253 15.56 5.77 8.98
C TYR A 253 15.93 4.56 8.10
N MET A 254 15.81 3.34 8.63
CA MET A 254 16.01 2.10 7.88
C MET A 254 14.99 1.94 6.75
N LEU A 255 13.74 2.34 6.96
CA LEU A 255 12.71 2.30 5.93
C LEU A 255 12.99 3.31 4.81
N ALA A 256 13.35 4.54 5.16
CA ALA A 256 13.75 5.55 4.18
C ALA A 256 14.96 5.07 3.34
N SER A 257 15.94 4.49 4.01
CA SER A 257 17.13 3.91 3.37
C SER A 257 16.76 2.79 2.40
N HIS A 258 15.89 1.87 2.82
CA HIS A 258 15.41 0.78 1.99
C HIS A 258 14.73 1.27 0.71
N VAL A 259 13.87 2.29 0.84
CA VAL A 259 13.16 2.90 -0.29
C VAL A 259 14.14 3.57 -1.24
N LEU A 260 15.05 4.39 -0.72
CA LEU A 260 16.06 5.09 -1.51
C LEU A 260 16.95 4.09 -2.27
N GLY A 261 17.42 3.04 -1.59
CA GLY A 261 18.20 1.96 -2.18
C GLY A 261 17.45 1.20 -3.27
N ALA A 262 16.18 0.90 -3.06
CA ALA A 262 15.35 0.20 -4.05
C ALA A 262 15.09 1.04 -5.30
N VAL A 263 14.84 2.35 -5.13
CA VAL A 263 14.72 3.31 -6.23
C VAL A 263 16.05 3.41 -6.99
N TRP A 264 17.17 3.53 -6.28
CA TRP A 264 18.49 3.55 -6.88
C TRP A 264 18.80 2.29 -7.69
N TYR A 265 18.48 1.11 -7.16
CA TYR A 265 18.60 -0.16 -7.89
C TYR A 265 17.79 -0.13 -9.17
N LEU A 266 16.50 0.23 -9.12
CA LEU A 266 15.66 0.28 -10.31
C LEU A 266 16.20 1.27 -11.35
N LEU A 267 16.61 2.46 -10.91
CA LEU A 267 17.21 3.47 -11.78
C LEU A 267 18.51 2.97 -12.43
N SER A 268 19.30 2.15 -11.74
CA SER A 268 20.50 1.53 -12.33
C SER A 268 20.16 0.61 -13.50
N ILE A 269 19.11 -0.21 -13.35
CA ILE A 269 18.63 -1.10 -14.41
C ILE A 269 18.05 -0.27 -15.57
N GLN A 270 17.27 0.77 -15.26
CA GLN A 270 16.72 1.68 -16.28
C GLN A 270 17.82 2.42 -17.03
N ARG A 271 18.91 2.83 -16.37
CA ARG A 271 20.05 3.48 -17.02
C ARG A 271 20.73 2.54 -18.00
N LYS A 272 20.92 1.27 -17.62
CA LYS A 272 21.45 0.24 -18.52
C LYS A 272 20.51 -0.04 -19.71
N ASP A 273 19.21 -0.20 -19.45
CA ASP A 273 18.15 -0.35 -20.47
C ASP A 273 18.13 0.84 -21.44
N ALA A 274 18.28 2.08 -20.94
CA ALA A 274 18.33 3.28 -21.76
C ALA A 274 19.56 3.33 -22.68
N CYS A 275 20.75 2.97 -22.14
CA CYS A 275 21.96 2.89 -22.96
C CYS A 275 21.81 1.86 -24.07
N TRP A 276 21.32 0.65 -23.74
CA TRP A 276 21.12 -0.39 -24.73
C TRP A 276 20.11 0.02 -25.79
N LYS A 277 18.99 0.65 -25.42
CA LYS A 277 18.01 1.19 -26.38
C LYS A 277 18.63 2.18 -27.36
N GLN A 278 19.43 3.12 -26.85
CA GLN A 278 20.09 4.13 -27.68
C GLN A 278 21.05 3.48 -28.69
N LYS A 279 21.89 2.54 -28.23
CA LYS A 279 22.84 1.83 -29.12
C LYS A 279 22.12 0.93 -30.11
N CYS A 280 21.05 0.27 -29.68
CA CYS A 280 20.20 -0.57 -30.52
C CYS A 280 19.50 0.24 -31.62
N SER A 281 18.97 1.44 -31.31
CA SER A 281 18.31 2.28 -32.31
C SER A 281 19.23 2.80 -33.41
N LEU A 282 20.54 2.82 -33.17
CA LEU A 282 21.55 3.23 -34.14
C LEU A 282 22.07 2.07 -34.98
N ASN A 283 21.76 0.83 -34.61
CA ASN A 283 22.22 -0.37 -35.30
C ASN A 283 21.03 -1.04 -36.03
N PRO A 284 21.02 -1.07 -37.38
CA PRO A 284 19.96 -1.69 -38.16
C PRO A 284 19.72 -3.16 -37.84
N ASP A 285 20.76 -3.87 -37.40
CA ASP A 285 20.71 -5.30 -37.09
C ASP A 285 20.20 -5.59 -35.67
N CYS A 286 19.98 -4.55 -34.86
CA CYS A 286 19.51 -4.70 -33.49
C CYS A 286 17.98 -4.61 -33.41
N ASN A 287 17.34 -5.73 -33.08
CA ASN A 287 15.92 -5.74 -32.75
C ASN A 287 15.72 -5.37 -31.26
N PRO A 288 14.94 -4.31 -30.93
CA PRO A 288 14.63 -3.96 -29.54
C PRO A 288 13.98 -5.09 -28.71
N ALA A 289 13.40 -6.10 -29.36
CA ALA A 289 12.88 -7.29 -28.70
C ALA A 289 13.98 -8.06 -27.95
N TYR A 290 15.24 -8.03 -28.41
CA TYR A 290 16.37 -8.72 -27.79
C TYR A 290 16.79 -8.12 -26.43
N LEU A 291 16.35 -6.90 -26.11
CA LEU A 291 16.64 -6.26 -24.82
C LEU A 291 15.95 -6.96 -23.64
N TYR A 292 14.90 -7.75 -23.91
CA TYR A 292 14.16 -8.50 -22.90
C TYR A 292 14.30 -10.00 -23.13
N CYS A 293 14.68 -10.77 -22.09
CA CYS A 293 14.92 -12.21 -22.22
C CYS A 293 13.63 -13.07 -22.31
N GLY A 294 12.49 -12.49 -22.69
CA GLY A 294 11.19 -13.18 -22.75
C GLY A 294 11.04 -14.09 -23.97
N ASN A 295 10.74 -15.36 -23.72
CA ASN A 295 10.58 -16.47 -24.67
C ASN A 295 10.21 -16.09 -26.12
N GLY A 296 11.08 -16.46 -27.07
CA GLY A 296 10.62 -16.73 -28.43
C GLY A 296 11.67 -16.71 -29.53
N ASP A 297 12.63 -15.79 -29.50
CA ASP A 297 13.50 -15.63 -30.67
C ASP A 297 14.79 -16.45 -30.57
N THR A 298 14.91 -17.45 -31.44
CA THR A 298 16.14 -18.21 -31.72
C THR A 298 17.30 -17.30 -32.17
N ASN A 299 16.98 -16.12 -32.72
CA ASN A 299 17.95 -15.10 -33.13
C ASN A 299 18.38 -14.16 -32.00
N ALA A 300 17.85 -14.31 -30.78
CA ALA A 300 18.26 -13.51 -29.62
C ALA A 300 19.77 -13.58 -29.38
N ASN A 301 20.40 -14.72 -29.71
CA ASN A 301 21.84 -14.91 -29.57
C ASN A 301 22.67 -13.90 -30.39
N ALA A 302 22.25 -13.52 -31.60
CA ALA A 302 22.98 -12.56 -32.44
C ALA A 302 22.84 -11.11 -31.90
N GLY A 303 21.63 -10.71 -31.50
CA GLY A 303 21.41 -9.41 -30.85
C GLY A 303 22.09 -9.28 -29.49
N ASN A 304 22.20 -10.39 -28.76
CA ASN A 304 22.90 -10.47 -27.48
C ASN A 304 24.41 -10.21 -27.63
N VAL A 305 25.07 -10.67 -28.71
CA VAL A 305 26.50 -10.40 -28.92
C VAL A 305 26.77 -8.88 -29.09
N PHE A 306 25.91 -8.16 -29.82
CA PHE A 306 26.03 -6.70 -29.94
C PHE A 306 25.93 -6.01 -28.58
N LEU A 307 24.92 -6.38 -27.77
CA LEU A 307 24.68 -5.79 -26.45
C LEU A 307 25.79 -6.06 -25.42
N GLN A 308 26.57 -7.13 -25.60
CA GLN A 308 27.77 -7.45 -24.83
C GLN A 308 28.91 -6.47 -25.14
N SER A 309 29.01 -6.00 -26.38
CA SER A 309 30.07 -5.10 -26.84
C SER A 309 29.81 -3.61 -26.57
N VAL A 310 28.60 -3.25 -26.13
CA VAL A 310 28.20 -1.86 -25.90
C VAL A 310 27.75 -1.63 -24.46
N CYS A 311 27.73 -0.37 -24.04
CA CYS A 311 27.29 0.00 -22.69
C CYS A 311 28.09 -0.68 -21.57
N ILE A 312 29.40 -0.81 -21.81
CA ILE A 312 30.37 -1.36 -20.86
C ILE A 312 30.85 -0.19 -19.98
N PRO A 313 30.98 -0.39 -18.66
CA PRO A 313 31.66 0.57 -17.80
C PRO A 313 33.03 0.95 -18.34
N SER A 314 33.31 2.25 -18.39
CA SER A 314 34.62 2.75 -18.77
C SER A 314 35.58 2.60 -17.59
N ILE A 315 36.81 2.15 -17.87
CA ILE A 315 37.90 2.27 -16.91
C ILE A 315 38.37 3.73 -17.00
N THR A 316 37.80 4.60 -16.17
CA THR A 316 38.24 5.99 -16.10
C THR A 316 39.54 6.07 -15.29
N PRO A 317 40.59 6.72 -15.82
CA PRO A 317 41.70 7.17 -14.98
C PRO A 317 41.16 8.12 -13.90
N ASP A 318 41.73 8.09 -12.70
CA ASP A 318 41.60 9.12 -11.66
C ASP A 318 40.25 9.28 -10.93
N ASN A 319 39.68 8.19 -10.37
CA ASN A 319 38.50 8.25 -9.47
C ASN A 319 37.28 9.03 -10.00
N LEU A 320 37.26 9.37 -11.29
CA LEU A 320 36.19 10.11 -11.93
C LEU A 320 34.94 9.23 -12.02
N PRO A 321 33.73 9.80 -11.87
CA PRO A 321 32.51 9.03 -12.08
C PRO A 321 32.46 8.51 -13.51
N ASP A 322 32.03 7.26 -13.68
CA ASP A 322 31.85 6.68 -15.02
C ASP A 322 30.89 7.56 -15.84
N PRO A 323 31.29 7.97 -17.07
CA PRO A 323 30.53 8.94 -17.86
C PRO A 323 29.17 8.41 -18.32
N LEU A 324 28.99 7.09 -18.31
CA LEU A 324 27.79 6.44 -18.82
C LEU A 324 26.78 6.14 -17.70
N PHE A 325 27.25 5.64 -16.56
CA PHE A 325 26.47 5.11 -15.46
C PHE A 325 26.59 5.92 -14.17
N GLY A 326 27.68 6.67 -13.97
CA GLY A 326 27.91 7.51 -12.81
C GLY A 326 27.61 6.79 -11.49
N ILE A 327 26.70 7.34 -10.68
CA ILE A 327 26.29 6.79 -9.38
C ILE A 327 25.65 5.40 -9.45
N TYR A 328 25.25 4.94 -10.62
CA TYR A 328 24.62 3.62 -10.81
C TYR A 328 25.63 2.50 -11.08
N LEU A 329 26.90 2.85 -11.37
CA LEU A 329 27.93 1.88 -11.67
C LEU A 329 28.08 0.80 -10.58
N PRO A 330 28.10 1.14 -9.26
CA PRO A 330 28.23 0.13 -8.22
C PRO A 330 27.06 -0.87 -8.21
N ALA A 331 25.84 -0.43 -8.51
CA ALA A 331 24.69 -1.32 -8.61
C ALA A 331 24.80 -2.26 -9.81
N ILE A 332 25.22 -1.71 -10.96
CA ILE A 332 25.38 -2.47 -12.20
C ILE A 332 26.42 -3.58 -12.01
N ASN A 333 27.56 -3.30 -11.37
CA ASN A 333 28.62 -4.28 -11.22
C ASN A 333 28.32 -5.33 -10.13
N ASN A 334 27.71 -4.94 -9.02
CA ASN A 334 27.64 -5.82 -7.85
C ASN A 334 26.30 -6.55 -7.67
N VAL A 335 25.18 -5.94 -8.07
CA VAL A 335 23.85 -6.45 -7.71
C VAL A 335 22.88 -6.61 -8.87
N SER A 336 23.11 -5.95 -10.01
CA SER A 336 22.18 -5.98 -11.15
C SER A 336 22.00 -7.38 -11.77
N GLN A 337 23.02 -8.22 -11.67
CA GLN A 337 23.01 -9.60 -12.16
C GLN A 337 22.64 -10.62 -11.07
N SER A 338 22.54 -10.20 -9.81
CA SER A 338 22.30 -11.12 -8.70
C SER A 338 20.82 -11.52 -8.61
N THR A 339 20.57 -12.81 -8.50
CA THR A 339 19.24 -13.35 -8.13
C THR A 339 19.09 -13.51 -6.61
N ASN A 340 20.16 -13.30 -5.83
CA ASN A 340 20.09 -13.40 -4.38
C ASN A 340 19.42 -12.14 -3.81
N PHE A 341 18.20 -12.32 -3.30
CA PHE A 341 17.39 -11.25 -2.74
C PHE A 341 18.08 -10.53 -1.58
N PHE A 342 18.60 -11.29 -0.60
CA PHE A 342 19.19 -10.69 0.59
C PHE A 342 20.45 -9.90 0.24
N ALA A 343 21.27 -10.41 -0.67
CA ALA A 343 22.43 -9.68 -1.17
C ALA A 343 22.01 -8.35 -1.80
N LYS A 344 21.01 -8.35 -2.70
CA LYS A 344 20.46 -7.13 -3.31
C LYS A 344 19.91 -6.17 -2.26
N LEU A 345 19.09 -6.67 -1.35
CA LEU A 345 18.44 -5.91 -0.30
C LEU A 345 19.46 -5.21 0.59
N PHE A 346 20.39 -5.96 1.19
CA PHE A 346 21.37 -5.40 2.12
C PHE A 346 22.32 -4.43 1.44
N TYR A 347 22.76 -4.74 0.21
CA TYR A 347 23.64 -3.84 -0.53
C TYR A 347 22.95 -2.51 -0.86
N CYS A 348 21.69 -2.55 -1.31
CA CYS A 348 20.96 -1.34 -1.66
C CYS A 348 20.52 -0.55 -0.42
N VAL A 349 20.13 -1.22 0.67
CA VAL A 349 19.88 -0.58 1.97
C VAL A 349 21.16 0.06 2.50
N TRP A 350 22.31 -0.59 2.37
CA TRP A 350 23.58 -0.02 2.78
C TRP A 350 23.90 1.25 1.98
N TRP A 351 23.74 1.21 0.65
CA TRP A 351 23.89 2.38 -0.20
C TRP A 351 22.94 3.52 0.19
N GLY A 352 21.66 3.21 0.44
CA GLY A 352 20.68 4.19 0.90
C GLY A 352 21.08 4.84 2.23
N LEU A 353 21.63 4.05 3.16
CA LEU A 353 22.06 4.50 4.48
C LEU A 353 23.20 5.52 4.39
N GLN A 354 24.17 5.25 3.51
CA GLN A 354 25.30 6.14 3.27
C GLN A 354 24.85 7.49 2.72
N ASN A 355 23.81 7.50 1.86
CA ASN A 355 23.33 8.72 1.21
C ASN A 355 22.36 9.53 2.07
N LEU A 356 21.66 8.89 3.01
CA LEU A 356 20.83 9.59 3.99
C LEU A 356 21.66 10.33 5.06
N ARG A 357 22.95 10.02 5.21
CA ARG A 357 23.86 10.74 6.12
C ARG A 357 24.01 12.23 5.76
N PHE A 358 23.74 12.59 4.51
CA PHE A 358 23.90 13.95 3.97
C PHE A 358 22.60 14.78 3.96
N VAL A 359 21.51 14.22 4.49
CA VAL A 359 20.21 14.88 4.70
C VAL A 359 20.02 15.07 6.19
#